data_AF-A0A7X1L0Z3-F1
#
_entry.id   AF-A0A7X1L0Z3-F1
#
_cell.length_a   1.000
_cell.length_b   1.000
_cell.length_c   1.000
_cell.angle_alpha   90.00
_cell.angle_beta   90.00
_cell.angle_gamma   90.00
#
_symmetry.space_group_name_H-M   'P 1'
#
loop_
_entity.id
_entity.type
_entity.pdbx_description
1 polymer ?
#
loop_
_entity_poly.entity_id
_entity_poly.type
_entity_poly.pdbx_seq_one_letter_code
_entity_poly.pdbx_strand_id
1 'polypeptide(L)' 'MAYYEHLPIYKKAMEMAVYFENIVKNFSRYNKYTMGSELRTVSRDIVKLIIKANSAREKLPISIY' A
#
# COMPACT_ATOMS: atom_id res chain seq x y z
N MET A 1 -0.09 -10.73 16.76
CA MET A 1 0.03 -10.76 15.28
C MET A 1 -1.16 -10.03 14.73
N ALA A 2 -0.96 -8.86 14.12
CA ALA A 2 -2.05 -8.07 13.55
C ALA A 2 -2.73 -8.89 12.44
N TYR A 3 -4.03 -9.13 12.57
CA TYR A 3 -4.83 -9.88 11.59
C TYR A 3 -4.90 -9.10 10.27
N TYR A 4 -3.96 -9.37 9.36
CA TYR A 4 -3.92 -8.80 8.00
C TYR A 4 -5.18 -9.14 7.19
N GLU A 5 -6.00 -10.10 7.65
CA GLU A 5 -7.26 -10.51 7.04
C GLU A 5 -8.44 -9.57 7.33
N HIS A 6 -8.38 -8.69 8.33
CA HIS A 6 -9.52 -7.87 8.75
C HIS A 6 -9.60 -6.47 8.14
N LEU A 7 -8.72 -6.11 7.19
CA LEU A 7 -8.82 -4.83 6.49
C LEU A 7 -8.96 -5.02 4.98
N PRO A 8 -10.20 -4.96 4.45
CA PRO A 8 -10.46 -4.93 3.01
C PRO A 8 -9.57 -3.90 2.27
N ILE A 9 -9.26 -2.78 2.92
CA ILE A 9 -8.40 -1.73 2.36
C ILE A 9 -6.92 -2.16 2.20
N TYR A 10 -6.38 -3.01 3.07
CA TYR A 10 -5.01 -3.51 2.94
C TYR A 10 -4.88 -4.40 1.70
N LYS A 11 -5.80 -5.37 1.55
CA LYS A 11 -5.84 -6.24 0.37
C LYS A 11 -6.01 -5.42 -0.91
N LYS A 12 -6.92 -4.43 -0.91
CA LYS A 12 -7.13 -3.55 -2.06
C LYS A 12 -5.90 -2.70 -2.41
N ALA A 13 -5.19 -2.20 -1.41
CA ALA A 13 -3.95 -1.45 -1.63
C ALA A 13 -2.83 -2.34 -2.20
N MET A 14 -2.73 -3.59 -1.75
CA MET A 14 -1.79 -4.58 -2.31
C MET A 14 -2.14 -4.93 -3.77
N GLU A 15 -3.42 -5.22 -4.06
CA GLU A 15 -3.91 -5.45 -5.42
C GLU A 15 -3.59 -4.25 -6.33
N MET A 16 -3.80 -3.03 -5.84
CA MET A 16 -3.47 -1.79 -6.56
C MET A 16 -1.97 -1.65 -6.84
N ALA A 17 -1.11 -1.96 -5.87
CA ALA A 17 0.34 -1.91 -6.06
C ALA A 17 0.79 -2.90 -7.15
N VAL A 18 0.28 -4.14 -7.12
CA VAL A 18 0.53 -5.16 -8.15
C VAL A 18 0.02 -4.72 -9.52
N TYR A 19 -1.18 -4.12 -9.57
CA TYR A 19 -1.74 -3.57 -10.80
C TYR A 19 -0.83 -2.53 -11.45
N PHE A 20 -0.29 -1.60 -10.66
CA PHE A 20 0.65 -0.59 -11.17
C PHE A 20 1.99 -1.19 -11.59
N GLU A 21 2.51 -2.21 -10.90
CA GLU A 21 3.71 -2.92 -11.38
C GLU A 21 3.51 -3.50 -12.79
N ASN A 22 2.35 -4.12 -13.03
CA ASN A 22 1.99 -4.70 -14.33
C ASN A 22 1.82 -3.63 -15.42
N ILE A 23 1.21 -2.49 -15.10
CA ILE A 23 1.11 -1.36 -16.05
C ILE A 23 2.49 -0.82 -16.39
N VAL A 24 3.28 -0.47 -15.38
CA VAL A 24 4.56 0.23 -15.59
C VAL A 24 5.58 -0.69 -16.28
N LYS A 25 5.47 -2.03 -16.14
CA LYS A 25 6.26 -2.98 -16.93
C LYS A 25 6.17 -2.72 -18.44
N ASN A 26 5.02 -2.27 -18.93
CA ASN A 26 4.73 -2.04 -20.34
C ASN A 26 5.04 -0.60 -20.81
N PHE A 27 5.50 0.29 -19.93
CA PHE A 27 5.88 1.64 -20.33
C PHE A 27 7.14 1.66 -21.20
N SER A 28 7.20 2.65 -22.10
CA SER A 28 8.43 3.02 -22.81
C SER A 28 9.52 3.42 -21.81
N ARG A 29 10.79 3.30 -22.22
CA ARG A 29 11.94 3.49 -21.31
C ARG A 29 11.90 4.83 -20.58
N TYR A 30 11.62 5.92 -21.29
CA TYR A 30 11.56 7.26 -20.72
C TYR A 30 10.49 7.35 -19.62
N ASN A 31 9.24 6.99 -19.95
CA ASN A 31 8.12 7.05 -19.00
C ASN A 31 8.26 6.05 -17.84
N LYS A 32 8.91 4.91 -18.07
CA LYS A 32 9.14 3.87 -17.05
C LYS A 32 10.03 4.37 -15.90
N TYR A 33 11.03 5.19 -16.21
CA TYR A 33 11.96 5.73 -15.22
C TYR A 33 11.55 7.09 -14.66
N THR A 34 10.75 7.87 -15.39
CA THR A 34 10.12 9.08 -14.84
C THR A 34 8.86 8.71 -14.05
N MET A 35 7.68 8.87 -14.64
CA MET A 35 6.38 8.67 -14.00
C MET A 35 6.18 7.25 -13.46
N GLY A 36 6.75 6.25 -14.13
CA GLY A 36 6.67 4.86 -13.71
C GLY A 36 7.39 4.55 -12.40
N SER A 37 8.47 5.26 -12.07
CA SER A 37 9.18 5.06 -10.80
C SER A 37 8.41 5.67 -9.63
N GLU A 38 7.81 6.84 -9.84
CA GLU A 38 6.93 7.52 -8.89
C GLU A 38 5.67 6.68 -8.60
N LEU A 39 5.01 6.15 -9.64
CA LEU A 39 3.82 5.30 -9.48
C LEU A 39 4.09 4.08 -8.58
N ARG A 40 5.23 3.40 -8.79
CA ARG A 40 5.64 2.25 -7.97
C ARG A 40 5.93 2.66 -6.53
N THR A 41 6.61 3.79 -6.35
CA THR A 41 6.97 4.30 -5.02
C THR A 41 5.73 4.64 -4.22
N VAL A 42 4.87 5.50 -4.77
CA VAL A 42 3.65 5.98 -4.09
C VAL A 42 2.70 4.83 -3.79
N SER A 43 2.51 3.87 -4.71
CA SER A 43 1.63 2.71 -4.48
C SER A 43 2.12 1.82 -3.33
N ARG A 44 3.44 1.62 -3.20
CA ARG A 44 4.03 0.90 -2.05
C ARG A 44 3.91 1.70 -0.77
N ASP A 45 4.07 3.02 -0.82
CA ASP A 45 3.96 3.87 0.37
C ASP A 45 2.54 3.91 0.92
N ILE A 46 1.51 3.84 0.07
CA ILE A 46 0.11 3.67 0.50
C ILE A 46 -0.05 2.39 1.35
N VAL A 47 0.51 1.26 0.90
CA VAL A 47 0.49 0.00 1.67
C VAL A 47 1.18 0.19 3.03
N LYS A 48 2.36 0.81 3.06
CA LYS A 48 3.09 1.07 4.30
C LYS A 48 2.31 1.97 5.26
N LEU A 49 1.65 3.00 4.76
CA LEU A 49 0.82 3.91 5.55
C LEU A 49 -0.38 3.19 6.17
N ILE A 50 -1.03 2.31 5.42
CA ILE A 50 -2.11 1.47 5.94
C ILE A 50 -1.60 0.57 7.07
N ILE A 51 -0.46 -0.11 6.88
CA ILE A 51 0.16 -0.94 7.92
C ILE A 51 0.47 -0.10 9.17
N LYS A 52 1.08 1.07 8.98
CA LYS A 52 1.43 1.99 10.08
C LYS A 52 0.19 2.46 10.84
N ALA A 53 -0.86 2.86 10.13
CA ALA A 53 -2.12 3.32 10.74
C ALA A 53 -2.80 2.20 11.55
N ASN A 54 -2.84 0.98 11.01
CA ASN A 54 -3.39 -0.18 11.72
C ASN A 54 -2.60 -0.52 12.97
N SER A 55 -1.27 -0.51 12.88
CA SER A 55 -0.39 -0.78 14.01
C SER A 55 -0.45 0.31 15.09
N ALA A 56 -0.80 1.54 14.74
CA ALA A 56 -1.01 2.62 15.70
C ALA A 56 -2.34 2.44 16.45
N ARG A 57 -3.41 1.99 15.77
CA ARG A 57 -4.71 1.71 16.40
C ARG A 57 -4.63 0.55 17.40
N GLU A 58 -3.87 -0.51 17.09
CA GLU A 58 -3.67 -1.64 18.00
C GLU A 58 -2.95 -1.25 19.31
N LYS A 59 -2.21 -0.12 19.30
CA LYS A 59 -1.52 0.41 20.48
C LYS A 59 -2.37 1.36 21.34
N LEU A 60 -3.57 1.74 20.91
CA LEU A 60 -4.46 2.53 21.75
C LEU A 60 -5.04 1.61 22.82
N PRO A 61 -4.86 1.90 24.13
CA PRO A 61 -5.51 1.14 25.17
C PRO A 61 -7.01 1.20 24.92
N ILE A 62 -7.68 0.05 24.94
CA ILE A 62 -9.14 -0.02 24.93
C ILE A 62 -9.59 0.74 26.17
N SER A 63 -10.07 1.97 25.99
CA SER A 63 -10.71 2.73 27.04
C SER A 63 -12.06 2.06 27.30
N ILE A 64 -12.06 1.11 28.21
CA ILE A 64 -13.25 0.52 28.82
C ILE A 64 -13.86 1.60 29.72
N TYR A 65 -14.96 2.19 29.26
CA TYR A 65 -15.94 2.90 30.08
C TYR A 65 -16.97 1.89 30.59
#